data_AF-A0A662M2W1-F1
#
_entry.id   AF-A0A662M2W1-F1
#
_cell.length_a   1.000
_cell.length_b   1.000
_cell.length_c   1.000
_cell.angle_alpha   90.00
_cell.angle_beta   90.00
_cell.angle_gamma   90.00
#
_symmetry.space_group_name_H-M   'P 1'
#
loop_
_entity.id
_entity.type
_entity.pdbx_description
1 polymer ?
#
loop_
_entity_poly.entity_id
_entity_poly.type
_entity_poly.pdbx_seq_one_letter_code
_entity_poly.pdbx_strand_id
1 'polypeptide(L)'
;MTNKELFSTSRYRILSEGHDAGRYDPRVLREHFKYVVEGWGGKGIVYYVLHHVLDGLSDILVSELSRLCEECVLKGALLEELYDELLKKLLERLCVDVKNFPKMGDERIGRVLRLIIEYIIATLEVSWEAAVAFLITDMSSIGEPMVAKRVLKRNDGKVCSIRIQIWEKAR
;
A
#
# COMPACT_ATOMS: atom_id res chain seq x y z
N MET A 1 31.86 -21.16 0.17
CA MET A 1 30.53 -21.16 -0.46
C MET A 1 30.65 -20.50 -1.82
N THR A 2 30.13 -21.16 -2.86
CA THR A 2 30.08 -20.59 -4.20
C THR A 2 28.92 -19.58 -4.33
N ASN A 3 28.99 -18.64 -5.28
CA ASN A 3 27.88 -17.70 -5.55
C ASN A 3 26.55 -18.43 -5.81
N LYS A 4 26.57 -19.65 -6.37
CA LYS A 4 25.37 -20.47 -6.59
C LYS A 4 24.71 -20.95 -5.30
N GLU A 5 25.49 -21.32 -4.28
CA GLU A 5 24.95 -21.82 -3.01
C GLU A 5 24.27 -20.70 -2.22
N LEU A 6 24.91 -19.53 -2.12
CA LEU A 6 24.36 -18.31 -1.53
C LEU A 6 23.03 -17.91 -2.19
N PHE A 7 22.95 -17.98 -3.52
CA PHE A 7 21.71 -17.70 -4.26
C PHE A 7 20.60 -18.69 -3.93
N SER A 8 20.89 -19.98 -3.78
CA SER A 8 19.86 -20.97 -3.45
C SER A 8 19.28 -20.75 -2.04
N THR A 9 20.13 -20.37 -1.08
CA THR A 9 19.71 -20.14 0.30
C THR A 9 18.93 -18.84 0.46
N SER A 10 19.38 -17.74 -0.16
CA SER A 10 18.62 -16.49 -0.18
C SER A 10 17.28 -16.64 -0.91
N ARG A 11 17.25 -17.34 -2.04
CA ARG A 11 16.00 -17.60 -2.78
C ARG A 11 15.00 -18.42 -1.95
N TYR A 12 15.46 -19.43 -1.22
CA TYR A 12 14.59 -20.24 -0.36
C TYR A 12 14.00 -19.40 0.79
N ARG A 13 14.83 -18.53 1.39
CA ARG A 13 14.40 -17.64 2.49
C ARG A 13 13.35 -16.64 2.04
N ILE A 14 13.58 -15.96 0.91
CA ILE A 14 12.68 -14.96 0.33
C ILE A 14 11.33 -15.57 -0.07
N LEU A 15 11.35 -16.78 -0.64
CA LEU A 15 10.13 -17.50 -0.98
C LEU A 15 9.37 -17.97 0.27
N SER A 16 10.07 -18.25 1.38
CA SER A 16 9.46 -18.71 2.64
C SER A 16 8.91 -17.57 3.52
N GLU A 17 9.51 -16.38 3.48
CA GLU A 17 9.10 -15.23 4.29
C GLU A 17 7.92 -14.45 3.66
N GLY A 18 7.60 -14.74 2.39
CA GLY A 18 6.53 -14.08 1.65
C GLY A 18 6.96 -12.73 1.09
N HIS A 19 6.35 -12.30 -0.04
CA HIS A 19 6.76 -11.10 -0.76
C HIS A 19 6.68 -9.79 0.05
N ASP A 20 5.93 -9.80 1.16
CA ASP A 20 5.62 -8.65 2.00
C ASP A 20 6.50 -8.53 3.25
N ALA A 21 7.31 -9.54 3.59
CA ALA A 21 8.12 -9.51 4.80
C ALA A 21 9.09 -8.30 4.83
N GLY A 22 9.55 -7.86 3.66
CA GLY A 22 10.35 -6.65 3.52
C GLY A 22 9.67 -5.35 4.01
N ARG A 23 8.35 -5.32 4.20
CA ARG A 23 7.67 -4.14 4.77
C ARG A 23 7.97 -3.95 6.25
N TYR A 24 8.16 -5.05 6.98
CA TYR A 24 8.25 -5.04 8.44
C TYR A 24 9.69 -5.16 8.96
N ASP A 25 10.60 -5.72 8.14
CA ASP A 25 12.01 -5.85 8.48
C ASP A 25 12.91 -5.23 7.40
N PRO A 26 13.60 -4.11 7.71
CA PRO A 26 14.57 -3.48 6.80
C PRO A 26 15.72 -4.40 6.36
N ARG A 27 16.03 -5.46 7.11
CA ARG A 27 17.03 -6.47 6.72
C ARG A 27 16.48 -7.36 5.60
N VAL A 28 15.27 -7.88 5.77
CA VAL A 28 14.56 -8.66 4.75
C VAL A 28 14.35 -7.82 3.49
N LEU A 29 13.99 -6.55 3.64
CA LEU A 29 13.86 -5.61 2.53
C LEU A 29 15.15 -5.52 1.71
N ARG A 30 16.31 -5.37 2.37
CA ARG A 30 17.61 -5.33 1.68
C ARG A 30 17.93 -6.64 0.97
N GLU A 31 17.63 -7.78 1.58
CA GLU A 31 17.83 -9.10 0.96
C GLU A 31 16.95 -9.28 -0.28
N HIS A 32 15.67 -8.90 -0.18
CA HIS A 32 14.72 -8.92 -1.30
C HIS A 32 15.19 -8.02 -2.44
N PHE A 33 15.62 -6.79 -2.12
CA PHE A 33 16.15 -5.87 -3.11
C PHE A 33 17.35 -6.46 -3.86
N LYS A 34 18.33 -7.02 -3.13
CA LYS A 34 19.50 -7.65 -3.75
C LYS A 34 19.09 -8.78 -4.70
N TYR A 35 18.19 -9.65 -4.24
CA TYR A 35 17.65 -10.74 -5.05
C TYR A 35 16.92 -10.24 -6.31
N VAL A 36 16.12 -9.18 -6.18
CA VAL A 36 15.39 -8.58 -7.30
C VAL A 36 16.34 -7.94 -8.32
N VAL A 37 17.37 -7.20 -7.85
CA VAL A 37 18.41 -6.62 -8.72
C VAL A 37 19.12 -7.72 -9.50
N GLU A 38 19.51 -8.79 -8.81
CA GLU A 38 20.26 -9.89 -9.40
C GLU A 38 19.45 -10.71 -10.41
N GLY A 39 18.16 -10.91 -10.16
CA GLY A 39 17.28 -11.69 -11.04
C GLY A 39 16.69 -10.89 -12.21
N TRP A 40 16.39 -9.60 -12.02
CA TRP A 40 15.58 -8.82 -12.95
C TRP A 40 16.11 -7.40 -13.23
N GLY A 41 17.25 -7.03 -12.64
CA GLY A 41 17.89 -5.73 -12.83
C GLY A 41 17.00 -4.55 -12.42
N GLY A 42 17.22 -3.41 -13.06
CA GLY A 42 16.51 -2.17 -12.73
C GLY A 42 14.98 -2.25 -12.87
N LYS A 43 14.46 -2.96 -13.90
CA LYS A 43 13.01 -3.11 -14.09
C LYS A 43 12.35 -3.86 -12.93
N GLY A 44 13.02 -4.90 -12.42
CA GLY A 44 12.54 -5.65 -11.26
C GLY A 44 12.43 -4.76 -10.02
N ILE A 45 13.42 -3.90 -9.78
CA ILE A 45 13.42 -3.00 -8.61
C ILE A 45 12.28 -1.99 -8.72
N VAL A 46 12.08 -1.40 -9.90
CA VAL A 46 10.98 -0.46 -10.15
C VAL A 46 9.64 -1.11 -9.82
N TYR A 47 9.40 -2.32 -10.33
CA TYR A 47 8.18 -3.06 -10.05
C TYR A 47 8.04 -3.38 -8.57
N TYR A 48 9.10 -3.90 -7.94
CA TYR A 48 9.10 -4.28 -6.54
C TYR A 48 8.79 -3.10 -5.62
N VAL A 49 9.39 -1.93 -5.86
CA VAL A 49 9.12 -0.73 -5.06
C VAL A 49 7.73 -0.21 -5.29
N LEU A 50 7.29 -0.13 -6.55
CA LEU A 50 5.93 0.30 -6.87
C LEU A 50 4.91 -0.58 -6.14
N HIS A 51 5.10 -1.90 -6.18
CA HIS A 51 4.26 -2.86 -5.47
C HIS A 51 4.22 -2.61 -3.96
N HIS A 52 5.39 -2.46 -3.32
CA HIS A 52 5.47 -2.17 -1.89
C HIS A 52 4.80 -0.84 -1.50
N VAL A 53 4.97 0.20 -2.33
CA VAL A 53 4.34 1.50 -2.10
C VAL A 53 2.82 1.42 -2.25
N LEU A 54 2.32 0.77 -3.31
CA LEU A 54 0.88 0.62 -3.55
C LEU A 54 0.20 -0.21 -2.47
N ASP A 55 0.85 -1.28 -2.02
CA ASP A 55 0.28 -2.09 -0.94
C ASP A 55 0.31 -1.35 0.41
N GLY A 56 1.37 -0.59 0.70
CA GLY A 56 1.41 0.30 1.86
C GLY A 56 0.30 1.36 1.81
N LEU A 57 0.08 1.96 0.64
CA LEU A 57 -1.02 2.89 0.42
C LEU A 57 -2.38 2.23 0.67
N SER A 58 -2.58 1.01 0.18
CA SER A 58 -3.78 0.20 0.42
C SER A 58 -4.00 -0.05 1.92
N ASP A 59 -2.95 -0.40 2.66
CA ASP A 59 -3.01 -0.63 4.11
C ASP A 59 -3.37 0.65 4.88
N ILE A 60 -2.78 1.78 4.49
CA ILE A 60 -3.11 3.09 5.06
C ILE A 60 -4.57 3.43 4.77
N LEU A 61 -5.03 3.28 3.52
CA LEU A 61 -6.41 3.53 3.13
C LEU A 61 -7.40 2.68 3.93
N VAL A 62 -7.17 1.38 4.06
CA VAL A 62 -8.02 0.50 4.87
C VAL A 62 -8.10 1.00 6.31
N SER A 63 -6.96 1.40 6.88
CA SER A 63 -6.90 1.90 8.25
C SER A 63 -7.66 3.21 8.44
N GLU A 64 -7.41 4.20 7.57
CA GLU A 64 -8.05 5.51 7.69
C GLU A 64 -9.54 5.43 7.34
N LEU A 65 -9.93 4.73 6.28
CA LEU A 65 -11.35 4.55 5.94
C LEU A 65 -12.13 3.83 7.03
N SER A 66 -11.53 2.82 7.69
CA SER A 66 -12.16 2.17 8.85
C SER A 66 -12.38 3.17 9.99
N ARG A 67 -11.37 3.97 10.35
CA ARG A 67 -11.48 5.01 11.39
C ARG A 67 -12.54 6.04 11.05
N LEU A 68 -12.54 6.55 9.81
CA LEU A 68 -13.50 7.55 9.35
C LEU A 68 -14.94 6.99 9.37
N CYS A 69 -15.13 5.73 8.97
CA CYS A 69 -16.42 5.06 9.10
C CYS A 69 -16.89 5.00 10.55
N GLU A 70 -16.00 4.70 11.51
CA GLU A 70 -16.33 4.73 12.93
C GLU A 70 -16.69 6.15 13.39
N GLU A 71 -16.00 7.19 12.93
CA GLU A 71 -16.29 8.58 13.29
C GLU A 71 -17.61 9.09 12.71
N CYS A 72 -17.92 8.80 11.45
CA CYS A 72 -19.23 9.10 10.87
C CYS A 72 -20.35 8.43 11.66
N VAL A 73 -20.20 7.14 11.97
CA VAL A 73 -21.24 6.34 12.62
C VAL A 73 -21.44 6.71 14.08
N LEU A 74 -20.34 6.93 14.82
CA LEU A 74 -20.40 7.14 16.27
C LEU A 74 -20.49 8.62 16.67
N LYS A 75 -19.93 9.52 15.85
CA LYS A 75 -19.81 10.95 16.19
C LYS A 75 -20.61 11.86 15.26
N GLY A 76 -21.22 11.34 14.19
CA GLY A 76 -22.02 12.12 13.25
C GLY A 76 -21.21 13.13 12.43
N ALA A 77 -19.91 12.86 12.23
CA ALA A 77 -19.04 13.71 11.42
C ALA A 77 -19.54 13.81 9.97
N LEU A 78 -19.39 14.99 9.36
CA LEU A 78 -19.72 15.19 7.96
C LEU A 78 -18.63 14.60 7.09
N LEU A 79 -19.04 13.90 6.03
CA LEU A 79 -18.12 13.15 5.18
C LEU A 79 -17.09 14.09 4.53
N GLU A 80 -17.52 15.28 4.12
CA GLU A 80 -16.72 16.31 3.46
C GLU A 80 -15.53 16.77 4.32
N GLU A 81 -15.71 16.86 5.65
CA GLU A 81 -14.64 17.26 6.58
C GLU A 81 -13.56 16.17 6.73
N LEU A 82 -13.92 14.93 6.45
CA LEU A 82 -13.05 13.76 6.58
C LEU A 82 -12.23 13.48 5.31
N TYR A 83 -12.63 14.02 4.16
CA TYR A 83 -11.92 13.85 2.88
C TYR A 83 -10.53 14.51 2.90
N ASP A 84 -10.44 15.77 3.33
CA ASP A 84 -9.15 16.48 3.42
C ASP A 84 -8.22 15.86 4.47
N GLU A 85 -8.81 15.38 5.58
CA GLU A 85 -8.07 14.68 6.62
C GLU A 85 -7.49 13.36 6.10
N LEU A 86 -8.26 12.60 5.30
CA LEU A 86 -7.83 11.36 4.69
C LEU A 86 -6.61 11.58 3.79
N LEU A 87 -6.67 12.54 2.87
CA LEU A 87 -5.55 12.88 1.98
C LEU A 87 -4.31 13.25 2.78
N LYS A 88 -4.45 14.15 3.75
CA LYS A 88 -3.33 14.59 4.59
C LYS A 88 -2.68 13.40 5.31
N LYS A 89 -3.48 12.51 5.90
CA LYS A 89 -2.97 11.33 6.62
C LYS A 89 -2.31 10.31 5.70
N LEU A 90 -2.85 10.12 4.49
CA LEU A 90 -2.25 9.28 3.46
C LEU A 90 -0.86 9.78 3.08
N LEU A 91 -0.73 11.07 2.76
CA LEU A 91 0.54 11.67 2.38
C LEU A 91 1.56 11.65 3.52
N GLU A 92 1.14 11.98 4.75
CA GLU A 92 1.99 11.93 5.94
C GLU A 92 2.60 10.53 6.14
N ARG A 93 1.77 9.48 6.09
CA ARG A 93 2.20 8.09 6.32
C ARG A 93 3.02 7.55 5.16
N LEU A 94 2.59 7.82 3.92
CA LEU A 94 3.34 7.42 2.73
C LEU A 94 4.75 8.03 2.73
N CYS A 95 4.88 9.31 3.10
CA CYS A 95 6.18 9.97 3.22
C CYS A 95 7.10 9.29 4.25
N VAL A 96 6.55 8.74 5.33
CA VAL A 96 7.33 8.00 6.33
C VAL A 96 7.79 6.66 5.76
N ASP A 97 6.89 5.88 5.16
CA ASP A 97 7.21 4.57 4.60
C ASP A 97 8.27 4.66 3.49
N VAL A 98 8.12 5.66 2.63
CA VAL A 98 9.07 6.01 1.59
C VAL A 98 10.47 6.32 2.14
N LYS A 99 10.56 7.08 3.25
CA LYS A 99 11.86 7.43 3.86
C LYS A 99 12.56 6.22 4.46
N ASN A 100 11.83 5.16 4.77
CA ASN A 100 12.36 3.93 5.34
C ASN A 100 12.92 2.97 4.28
N PHE A 101 12.73 3.23 2.98
CA PHE A 101 13.37 2.43 1.95
C PHE A 101 14.90 2.49 2.06
N PRO A 102 15.58 1.34 1.95
CA PRO A 102 17.02 1.28 2.12
C PRO A 102 17.72 2.16 1.08
N LYS A 103 18.65 2.99 1.54
CA LYS A 103 19.60 3.67 0.65
C LYS A 103 20.43 2.61 -0.04
N MET A 104 20.19 2.41 -1.32
CA MET A 104 20.98 1.52 -2.15
C MET A 104 22.34 2.17 -2.40
N GLY A 105 23.42 1.39 -2.38
CA GLY A 105 24.76 1.88 -2.74
C GLY A 105 24.90 2.26 -4.22
N ASP A 106 23.88 1.99 -5.03
CA ASP A 106 23.78 2.38 -6.43
C ASP A 106 22.96 3.68 -6.57
N GLU A 107 23.65 4.76 -6.94
CA GLU A 107 23.03 6.08 -7.11
C GLU A 107 21.98 6.13 -8.22
N ARG A 108 22.09 5.31 -9.26
CA ARG A 108 21.11 5.27 -10.37
C ARG A 108 19.81 4.67 -9.86
N ILE A 109 19.88 3.57 -9.13
CA ILE A 109 18.72 2.95 -8.49
C ILE A 109 18.10 3.95 -7.50
N GLY A 110 18.91 4.58 -6.65
CA GLY A 110 18.43 5.60 -5.71
C GLY A 110 17.70 6.76 -6.39
N ARG A 111 18.17 7.21 -7.57
CA ARG A 111 17.50 8.26 -8.36
C ARG A 111 16.16 7.80 -8.93
N VAL A 112 16.10 6.60 -9.51
CA VAL A 112 14.86 6.04 -10.08
C VAL A 112 13.80 5.86 -9.00
N LEU A 113 14.18 5.35 -7.83
CA LEU A 113 13.28 5.20 -6.68
C LEU A 113 12.67 6.54 -6.28
N ARG A 114 13.51 7.57 -6.15
CA ARG A 114 13.05 8.92 -5.80
C ARG A 114 12.03 9.45 -6.82
N LEU A 115 12.29 9.31 -8.11
CA LEU A 115 11.38 9.78 -9.17
C LEU A 115 10.03 9.04 -9.15
N ILE A 116 10.03 7.72 -8.91
CA ILE A 116 8.78 6.94 -8.79
C ILE A 116 7.95 7.41 -7.61
N ILE A 117 8.60 7.61 -6.47
CA ILE A 117 7.98 8.10 -5.26
C ILE A 117 7.38 9.50 -5.46
N GLU A 118 8.16 10.42 -6.04
CA GLU A 118 7.73 11.78 -6.35
C GLU A 118 6.54 11.76 -7.32
N TYR A 119 6.56 10.88 -8.32
CA TYR A 119 5.45 10.69 -9.25
C TYR A 119 4.19 10.19 -8.54
N ILE A 120 4.30 9.22 -7.63
CA ILE A 120 3.15 8.69 -6.87
C ILE A 120 2.56 9.79 -5.98
N ILE A 121 3.41 10.52 -5.25
CA ILE A 121 2.97 11.63 -4.40
C ILE A 121 2.25 12.69 -5.23
N ALA A 122 2.84 13.14 -6.34
CA ALA A 122 2.23 14.13 -7.22
C ALA A 122 0.90 13.64 -7.81
N THR A 123 0.81 12.35 -8.16
CA THR A 123 -0.43 11.74 -8.66
C THR A 123 -1.52 11.76 -7.60
N LEU A 124 -1.18 11.47 -6.33
CA LEU A 124 -2.11 11.59 -5.22
C LEU A 124 -2.53 13.06 -5.02
N GLU A 125 -1.58 14.00 -4.99
CA GLU A 125 -1.93 15.42 -4.80
C GLU A 125 -2.86 15.98 -5.88
N VAL A 126 -2.76 15.49 -7.13
CA VAL A 126 -3.56 15.98 -8.26
C VAL A 126 -4.86 15.19 -8.45
N SER A 127 -4.90 13.91 -8.07
CA SER A 127 -6.03 13.02 -8.41
C SER A 127 -6.19 11.88 -7.41
N TRP A 128 -5.99 12.13 -6.11
CA TRP A 128 -6.13 11.10 -5.09
C TRP A 128 -7.52 10.49 -5.06
N GLU A 129 -8.59 11.23 -5.38
CA GLU A 129 -9.94 10.68 -5.39
C GLU A 129 -10.06 9.56 -6.42
N ALA A 130 -9.45 9.74 -7.61
CA ALA A 130 -9.39 8.71 -8.64
C ALA A 130 -8.50 7.54 -8.22
N ALA A 131 -7.38 7.81 -7.55
CA ALA A 131 -6.49 6.77 -7.03
C ALA A 131 -7.14 5.93 -5.92
N VAL A 132 -7.86 6.59 -5.01
CA VAL A 132 -8.62 5.94 -3.93
C VAL A 132 -9.80 5.19 -4.50
N ALA A 133 -10.55 5.76 -5.45
CA ALA A 133 -11.60 5.04 -6.16
C ALA A 133 -11.06 3.78 -6.81
N PHE A 134 -9.94 3.88 -7.56
CA PHE A 134 -9.28 2.74 -8.18
C PHE A 134 -8.94 1.66 -7.16
N LEU A 135 -8.28 2.02 -6.05
CA LEU A 135 -7.89 1.08 -5.00
C LEU A 135 -9.09 0.46 -4.26
N ILE A 136 -10.15 1.24 -4.01
CA ILE A 136 -11.40 0.72 -3.40
C ILE A 136 -12.10 -0.25 -4.35
N THR A 137 -12.09 0.05 -5.64
CA THR A 137 -12.66 -0.79 -6.70
C THR A 137 -11.72 -1.90 -7.16
N ASP A 138 -10.52 -2.01 -6.59
CA ASP A 138 -9.55 -3.04 -7.00
C ASP A 138 -10.13 -4.42 -6.73
N MET A 139 -10.26 -5.21 -7.79
CA MET A 139 -10.96 -6.49 -7.77
C MET A 139 -9.95 -7.62 -7.69
N SER A 140 -10.17 -8.53 -6.76
CA SER A 140 -9.47 -9.81 -6.71
C SER A 140 -9.73 -10.65 -7.97
N SER A 141 -8.92 -11.69 -8.18
CA SER A 141 -9.08 -12.65 -9.28
C SER A 141 -10.43 -13.39 -9.29
N ILE A 142 -11.19 -13.32 -8.20
CA ILE A 142 -12.54 -13.90 -8.06
C ILE A 142 -13.65 -12.83 -8.17
N GLY A 143 -13.32 -11.59 -8.53
CA GLY A 143 -14.31 -10.52 -8.75
C GLY A 143 -14.85 -9.88 -7.48
N GLU A 144 -14.08 -9.85 -6.39
CA GLU A 144 -14.46 -9.15 -5.16
C GLU A 144 -13.59 -7.91 -4.90
N PRO A 145 -14.15 -6.78 -4.44
CA PRO A 145 -13.40 -5.56 -4.15
C PRO A 145 -12.55 -5.73 -2.88
N MET A 146 -11.23 -5.80 -3.05
CA MET A 146 -10.30 -6.20 -1.99
C MET A 146 -10.25 -5.21 -0.83
N VAL A 147 -10.04 -3.93 -1.11
CA VAL A 147 -9.93 -2.89 -0.08
C VAL A 147 -11.26 -2.70 0.65
N ALA A 148 -12.37 -2.63 -0.08
CA ALA A 148 -13.69 -2.52 0.52
C ALA A 148 -14.00 -3.72 1.44
N LYS A 149 -13.67 -4.94 1.02
CA LYS A 149 -13.84 -6.14 1.85
C LYS A 149 -12.98 -6.09 3.12
N ARG A 150 -11.74 -5.62 3.03
CA ARG A 150 -10.84 -5.46 4.19
C ARG A 150 -11.39 -4.45 5.19
N VAL A 151 -11.89 -3.30 4.73
CA VAL A 151 -12.53 -2.29 5.59
C VAL A 151 -13.76 -2.86 6.30
N LEU A 152 -14.65 -3.54 5.57
CA LEU A 152 -15.86 -4.14 6.13
C LEU A 152 -15.54 -5.23 7.16
N LYS A 153 -14.53 -6.07 6.88
CA LYS A 153 -14.07 -7.12 7.80
C LYS A 153 -13.49 -6.52 9.09
N ARG A 154 -12.73 -5.43 9.00
CA ARG A 154 -12.10 -4.76 10.15
C ARG A 154 -13.13 -4.15 11.10
N ASN A 155 -14.30 -3.78 10.59
CA ASN A 155 -15.38 -3.16 11.36
C ASN A 155 -16.43 -4.17 11.90
N ASP A 156 -16.10 -5.47 11.99
CA ASP A 156 -16.94 -6.54 12.55
C ASP A 156 -18.39 -6.60 12.02
N GLY A 157 -18.63 -6.12 10.79
CA GLY A 157 -19.98 -5.99 10.25
C GLY A 157 -20.89 -5.01 11.00
N LYS A 158 -20.41 -4.28 12.03
CA LYS A 158 -21.19 -3.25 12.76
C LYS A 158 -21.57 -2.07 11.87
N VAL A 159 -20.78 -1.81 10.83
CA VAL A 159 -21.06 -0.79 9.79
C VAL A 159 -22.03 -1.34 8.72
N CYS A 160 -22.25 -2.66 8.66
CA CYS A 160 -23.07 -3.31 7.64
C CYS A 160 -24.59 -3.10 7.86
N SER A 161 -25.04 -2.87 9.10
CA SER A 161 -26.46 -2.58 9.39
C SER A 161 -26.91 -1.18 8.93
N ILE A 162 -25.99 -0.24 8.76
CA ILE A 162 -26.31 1.15 8.35
C ILE A 162 -26.34 1.27 6.81
N ARG A 163 -25.70 0.34 6.08
CA ARG A 163 -25.65 0.33 4.61
C ARG A 163 -27.00 0.07 3.93
N ILE A 164 -27.95 -0.59 4.62
CA ILE A 164 -29.31 -0.77 4.10
C ILE A 164 -30.07 0.57 4.07
N GLN A 165 -29.85 1.45 5.06
CA GLN A 165 -30.64 2.70 5.16
C GLN A 165 -30.15 3.83 4.25
N ILE A 166 -28.86 3.91 3.94
CA ILE A 166 -28.32 4.97 3.07
C ILE A 166 -28.57 4.66 1.59
N TRP A 167 -28.49 3.38 1.20
CA TRP A 167 -28.75 2.97 -0.19
C TRP A 167 -30.24 3.04 -0.56
N GLU A 168 -31.15 2.83 0.39
CA GLU A 168 -32.60 2.97 0.20
C GLU A 168 -33.07 4.44 0.09
N LYS A 169 -32.34 5.40 0.67
CA LYS A 169 -32.66 6.84 0.59
C LYS A 169 -32.13 7.54 -0.67
N ALA A 170 -31.21 6.89 -1.40
CA ALA A 170 -30.63 7.41 -2.63
C ALA A 170 -31.37 6.92 -3.91
N ARG A 171 -32.48 6.20 -3.74
CA ARG A 171 -33.47 5.86 -4.77
C ARG A 171 -34.73 6.68 -4.57
#